data_AF-A0A5W3F4N0-F1
#
_entry.id   AF-A0A5W3F4N0-F1
#
_cell.length_a   1.000
_cell.length_b   1.000
_cell.length_c   1.000
_cell.angle_alpha   90.00
_cell.angle_beta   90.00
_cell.angle_gamma   90.00
#
_symmetry.space_group_name_H-M   'P 1'
#
loop_
_entity.id
_entity.type
_entity.pdbx_description
1 polymer ?
#
loop_
_entity_poly.entity_id
_entity_poly.type
_entity_poly.pdbx_seq_one_letter_code
_entity_poly.pdbx_strand_id
1 'polypeptide(L)' 'ETLQTLVNHYGFSLTDALRPLTTSVAAFLSLDSKGEIRPGNDADLLVFSADLRIEQVYARGKRMVNEGKACVKGTFEPA' A
#
# COMPACT_ATOMS: atom_id res chain seq x y z
N GLU A 1 -3.36 5.19 9.43
CA GLU A 1 -3.49 6.49 10.12
C GLU A 1 -2.84 7.64 9.34
N THR A 2 -1.52 7.65 9.12
CA THR A 2 -0.81 8.77 8.45
C THR A 2 -1.44 9.25 7.13
N LEU A 3 -1.76 8.34 6.21
CA LEU A 3 -2.37 8.67 4.92
C LEU A 3 -3.72 9.39 5.09
N GLN A 4 -4.60 8.81 5.92
CA GLN A 4 -5.91 9.38 6.22
C GLN A 4 -5.78 10.77 6.84
N THR A 5 -4.80 10.98 7.71
CA THR A 5 -4.55 12.28 8.33
C THR A 5 -4.16 13.34 7.31
N LEU A 6 -3.24 13.03 6.40
CA LEU A 6 -2.82 13.95 5.34
C LEU A 6 -3.98 14.37 4.43
N VAL A 7 -4.82 13.42 4.03
CA VAL A 7 -5.95 13.69 3.14
C VAL A 7 -7.08 14.42 3.88
N ASN A 8 -7.53 13.88 5.02
CA ASN A 8 -8.75 14.33 5.67
C ASN A 8 -8.56 15.59 6.54
N HIS A 9 -7.37 15.82 7.10
CA HIS A 9 -7.12 16.93 8.01
C HIS A 9 -6.21 18.02 7.43
N TYR A 10 -5.29 17.66 6.53
CA TYR A 10 -4.34 18.61 5.93
C TYR A 10 -4.66 18.95 4.48
N GLY A 11 -5.71 18.38 3.88
CA GLY A 11 -6.20 18.74 2.55
C GLY A 11 -5.30 18.29 1.40
N PHE A 12 -4.41 17.32 1.63
CA PHE A 12 -3.56 16.77 0.56
C PHE A 12 -4.40 15.94 -0.40
N SER A 13 -4.02 15.97 -1.69
CA SER A 13 -4.53 14.99 -2.65
C SER A 13 -4.07 13.59 -2.24
N LEU A 14 -4.86 12.55 -2.57
CA LEU A 14 -4.45 11.17 -2.31
C LEU A 14 -3.10 10.85 -2.98
N THR A 15 -2.89 11.34 -4.19
CA THR A 15 -1.64 11.17 -4.96
C THR A 15 -0.44 11.73 -4.20
N ASP A 16 -0.52 12.96 -3.71
CA ASP A 16 0.60 13.59 -3.01
C ASP A 16 0.84 12.95 -1.64
N ALA A 17 -0.24 12.59 -0.93
CA ALA A 17 -0.15 11.94 0.37
C ALA A 17 0.49 10.53 0.30
N LEU A 18 0.40 9.83 -0.84
CA LEU A 18 1.00 8.51 -1.05
C LEU A 18 2.49 8.56 -1.37
N ARG A 19 2.98 9.59 -2.07
CA ARG A 19 4.39 9.71 -2.51
C ARG A 19 5.44 9.38 -1.46
N PRO A 20 5.39 9.92 -0.21
CA PRO A 20 6.39 9.64 0.81
C PRO A 20 6.37 8.18 1.30
N LEU A 21 5.33 7.41 0.99
CA LEU A 21 5.19 6.00 1.34
C LEU A 21 5.45 5.07 0.15
N THR A 22 5.51 5.60 -1.07
CA THR A 22 5.61 4.82 -2.32
C THR A 22 6.75 5.31 -3.21
N THR A 23 6.48 6.17 -4.19
CA THR A 23 7.42 6.57 -5.24
C THR A 23 8.67 7.27 -4.69
N SER A 24 8.53 8.12 -3.66
CA SER A 24 9.67 8.85 -3.10
C SER A 24 10.67 7.92 -2.43
N VAL A 25 10.19 6.93 -1.68
CA VAL A 25 11.04 5.92 -1.03
C VAL A 25 11.67 4.99 -2.06
N ALA A 26 10.88 4.53 -3.04
CA ALA A 26 11.39 3.68 -4.11
C ALA A 26 12.51 4.36 -4.90
N ALA A 27 12.35 5.64 -5.27
CA ALA A 27 13.38 6.41 -5.95
C ALA A 27 14.63 6.62 -5.08
N PHE A 28 14.45 6.96 -3.80
CA PHE A 28 15.57 7.19 -2.88
C PHE A 28 16.42 5.94 -2.64
N LEU A 29 15.78 4.76 -2.62
CA LEU A 29 16.43 3.47 -2.36
C LEU A 29 16.74 2.66 -3.63
N SER A 30 16.52 3.23 -4.83
CA SER A 30 16.68 2.55 -6.12
C SER A 30 15.91 1.22 -6.23
N LEU A 31 14.67 1.20 -5.73
CA LEU A 31 13.77 0.05 -5.84
C LEU A 31 13.01 0.12 -7.17
N ASP A 32 13.70 -0.23 -8.27
CA ASP A 32 13.23 -0.02 -9.65
C ASP A 32 11.84 -0.63 -9.96
N SER A 33 11.47 -1.73 -9.29
CA SER A 33 10.20 -2.42 -9.47
C SER A 33 9.11 -2.03 -8.46
N LYS A 34 9.32 -0.99 -7.63
CA LYS A 34 8.43 -0.62 -6.51
C LYS A 34 7.90 0.81 -6.62
N GLY A 35 6.86 1.09 -5.83
CA GLY A 35 6.34 2.44 -5.60
C GLY A 35 5.42 2.99 -6.68
N GLU A 36 5.36 2.37 -7.86
CA GLU A 36 4.49 2.78 -8.97
C GLU A 36 3.74 1.57 -9.57
N ILE A 37 2.47 1.78 -9.95
CA ILE A 37 1.66 0.79 -10.68
C ILE A 37 1.95 0.94 -12.16
N ARG A 38 2.80 0.06 -12.70
CA ARG A 38 3.26 0.08 -14.09
C ARG A 38 3.61 -1.33 -14.58
N PRO A 39 3.38 -1.67 -15.87
CA PRO A 39 3.87 -2.93 -16.42
C PRO A 39 5.36 -3.13 -16.16
N GLY A 40 5.74 -4.35 -15.74
CA GLY A 40 7.11 -4.70 -15.37
C GLY A 40 7.46 -4.49 -13.89
N ASN A 41 6.67 -3.72 -13.13
CA ASN A 41 6.85 -3.59 -11.68
C ASN A 41 6.22 -4.77 -10.92
N ASP A 42 6.62 -4.95 -9.67
CA ASP A 42 5.99 -5.94 -8.79
C ASP A 42 4.52 -5.56 -8.54
N ALA A 43 3.64 -6.55 -8.52
CA ALA A 43 2.24 -6.37 -8.17
C ALA A 43 2.06 -6.22 -6.64
N ASP A 44 2.67 -5.18 -6.08
CA ASP A 44 2.53 -4.71 -4.71
C ASP A 44 1.43 -3.64 -4.67
N LEU A 45 0.22 -4.04 -4.32
CA LEU A 45 -0.98 -3.23 -4.49
C LEU A 45 -1.78 -3.14 -3.20
N LEU A 46 -2.41 -1.99 -2.98
CA LEU A 46 -3.39 -1.77 -1.93
C LEU A 46 -4.75 -1.48 -2.58
N VAL A 47 -5.80 -2.10 -2.05
CA VAL A 47 -7.19 -1.75 -2.36
C VAL A 47 -7.78 -1.10 -1.13
N PHE A 48 -8.29 0.11 -1.33
CA PHE A 48 -8.93 0.89 -0.27
C PHE A 48 -10.44 0.97 -0.48
N SER A 49 -11.17 1.02 0.63
CA SER A 49 -12.54 1.51 0.66
C SER A 49 -12.59 3.02 0.38
N ALA A 50 -13.81 3.56 0.20
CA ALA A 50 -14.02 4.98 -0.02
C ALA A 50 -13.52 5.88 1.15
N ASP A 51 -13.47 5.35 2.37
CA ASP A 51 -12.95 6.01 3.57
C ASP A 51 -11.45 5.73 3.83
N LEU A 52 -10.72 5.29 2.80
CA LEU A 52 -9.27 5.04 2.82
C LEU A 52 -8.83 3.98 3.84
N ARG A 53 -9.69 2.99 4.13
CA ARG A 53 -9.32 1.80 4.91
C ARG A 53 -8.84 0.70 3.97
N ILE A 54 -7.83 -0.06 4.39
CA ILE A 54 -7.30 -1.16 3.58
C ILE A 54 -8.29 -2.32 3.60
N GLU A 55 -8.76 -2.71 2.42
CA GLU A 55 -9.59 -3.91 2.22
C GLU A 55 -8.75 -5.09 1.74
N GLN A 56 -7.83 -4.86 0.82
CA GLN A 56 -6.98 -5.90 0.26
C GLN A 56 -5.53 -5.43 0.13
N VAL A 57 -4.61 -6.37 0.31
CA VAL A 57 -3.17 -6.15 0.10
C VAL A 57 -2.67 -7.27 -0.78
N TYR A 58 -1.93 -6.90 -1.83
CA TYR A 58 -1.18 -7.82 -2.67
C TYR A 58 0.31 -7.55 -2.50
N ALA A 59 1.09 -8.61 -2.36
CA ALA A 59 2.55 -8.55 -2.37
C ALA A 59 3.05 -9.50 -3.45
N ARG A 60 3.75 -8.96 -4.46
CA ARG A 60 4.27 -9.68 -5.62
C ARG A 60 3.19 -10.55 -6.28
N GLY A 61 1.97 -10.01 -6.38
CA GLY A 61 0.80 -10.68 -6.97
C GLY A 61 0.07 -11.66 -6.07
N LYS A 62 0.58 -11.96 -4.87
CA LYS A 62 -0.12 -12.81 -3.90
C LYS A 62 -1.01 -11.96 -2.99
N ARG A 63 -2.28 -12.34 -2.83
CA ARG A 63 -3.18 -11.68 -1.86
C ARG A 63 -2.76 -12.06 -0.44
N MET A 64 -2.44 -11.03 0.35
CA MET A 64 -1.95 -11.14 1.73
C MET A 64 -3.04 -10.76 2.75
N VAL A 65 -3.91 -9.83 2.38
CA VAL A 65 -5.05 -9.36 3.18
C VAL A 65 -6.31 -9.43 2.32
N ASN A 66 -7.41 -9.85 2.92
CA ASN A 66 -8.73 -9.84 2.33
C ASN A 66 -9.75 -9.35 3.37
N GLU A 67 -10.65 -8.46 2.98
CA GLU A 67 -11.65 -7.84 3.88
C GLU A 67 -11.01 -7.23 5.14
N GLY A 68 -9.85 -6.59 4.97
CA GLY A 68 -9.09 -5.95 6.05
C GLY A 68 -8.43 -6.92 7.03
N LYS A 69 -8.49 -8.25 6.79
CA LYS A 69 -7.86 -9.28 7.64
C LYS A 69 -6.74 -9.99 6.89
N ALA A 70 -5.63 -10.25 7.57
CA ALA A 70 -4.54 -11.05 7.02
C ALA A 70 -5.04 -12.45 6.68
N CYS A 71 -4.95 -12.84 5.41
CA CYS A 71 -5.25 -14.20 4.93
C CYS A 71 -3.98 -15.02 4.70
N VAL A 72 -2.81 -14.40 4.79
CA VAL A 72 -1.50 -15.04 4.84
C VAL A 72 -0.82 -14.57 6.11
N LYS A 73 -0.44 -15.50 6.97
CA LYS A 73 0.22 -15.24 8.24
C LYS A 73 1.65 -15.77 8.22
N GLY A 74 2.50 -15.20 9.05
CA GLY A 74 3.86 -15.68 9.31
C GLY A 74 3.88 -17.03 10.02
N THR A 75 5.01 -17.72 9.95
CA THR A 75 5.21 -19.09 10.44
C THR A 75 4.85 -19.30 11.91
N PHE A 76 4.96 -18.25 12.73
CA PHE A 76 4.75 -18.31 14.18
C PHE A 76 3.61 -17.41 14.65
N GLU A 77 2.80 -16.88 13.74
CA GLU A 77 1.60 -16.13 14.13
C GLU A 77 0.49 -17.10 14.58
N PRO A 78 -0.20 -16.80 15.69
CA PRO A 78 -1.35 -17.59 16.12
C PRO A 78 -2.43 -17.67 15.03
N ALA A 79 -3.10 -18.82 14.98
CA ALA A 79 -4.24 -19.07 14.11
C ALA A 79 -5.39 -18.10 14.38
#